data_AF-R7VKZ8-F1
#
_entry.id   AF-R7VKZ8-F1
#
_cell.length_a   1.000
_cell.length_b   1.000
_cell.length_c   1.000
_cell.angle_alpha   90.00
_cell.angle_beta   90.00
_cell.angle_gamma   90.00
#
_symmetry.space_group_name_H-M   'P 1'
#
loop_
_entity.id
_entity.type
_entity.pdbx_description
1 polymer ?
#
loop_
_entity_poly.entity_id
_entity_poly.type
_entity_poly.pdbx_seq_one_letter_code
_entity_poly.pdbx_strand_id
1 'polypeptide(L)'
;MSSRGTLRKSLENSSIKALPKIVKASGRFQRYLWTMALVIGVTVVGYQLSNLLQQYFQFSTTINIVSIQGTPPFPDVTLCHMDTNWTNNVLEPNLKGENSQQNFYHELDQIQREYK
;
A
#
# COMPACT_ATOMS: atom_id res chain seq x y z
N MET A 1 -54.37 14.27 8.75
CA MET A 1 -53.15 14.90 8.21
C MET A 1 -52.65 14.04 7.05
N SER A 2 -52.74 14.52 5.80
CA SER A 2 -52.59 13.67 4.60
C SER A 2 -51.11 13.32 4.34
N SER A 3 -50.71 12.06 4.58
CA SER A 3 -49.32 11.57 4.40
C SER A 3 -48.70 11.88 3.03
N ARG A 4 -49.54 12.09 1.99
CA ARG A 4 -49.08 12.42 0.64
C ARG A 4 -48.46 13.81 0.53
N GLY A 5 -48.90 14.76 1.36
CA GLY A 5 -48.37 16.13 1.35
C GLY A 5 -46.96 16.22 1.94
N THR A 6 -46.72 15.51 3.04
CA THR A 6 -45.42 15.48 3.72
C THR A 6 -44.36 14.77 2.87
N LEU A 7 -44.73 13.66 2.22
CA LEU A 7 -43.84 12.91 1.34
C LEU A 7 -43.37 13.76 0.14
N ARG A 8 -44.29 14.50 -0.50
CA ARG A 8 -43.94 15.40 -1.61
C ARG A 8 -42.97 16.49 -1.19
N LYS A 9 -43.20 17.14 -0.05
CA LYS A 9 -42.29 18.17 0.49
C LYS A 9 -40.89 17.60 0.76
N SER A 10 -40.80 16.38 1.28
CA SER A 10 -39.52 15.71 1.52
C SER A 10 -38.78 15.40 0.21
N LEU A 11 -39.49 14.92 -0.81
CA LEU A 11 -38.89 14.62 -2.12
C LEU A 11 -38.48 15.88 -2.91
N GLU A 12 -39.20 16.99 -2.73
CA GLU A 12 -38.85 18.27 -3.37
C GLU A 12 -37.60 18.92 -2.77
N ASN A 13 -37.32 18.65 -1.49
CA ASN A 13 -36.13 19.14 -0.79
C ASN A 13 -34.97 18.12 -0.78
N SER A 14 -35.08 17.03 -1.55
CA SER A 14 -34.02 16.03 -1.62
C SER A 14 -32.81 16.54 -2.40
N SER A 15 -31.61 16.20 -1.93
CA SER A 15 -30.35 16.46 -2.64
C SER A 15 -30.21 15.67 -3.95
N ILE A 16 -31.03 14.63 -4.15
CA ILE A 16 -31.04 13.87 -5.41
C ILE A 16 -31.75 14.71 -6.47
N LYS A 17 -30.97 15.32 -7.37
CA LYS A 17 -31.43 16.28 -8.39
C LYS A 17 -32.59 15.79 -9.27
N ALA A 18 -32.75 14.49 -9.47
CA ALA A 18 -33.83 13.92 -10.28
C ALA A 18 -35.16 13.80 -9.52
N LEU A 19 -35.17 13.58 -8.19
CA LEU A 19 -36.40 13.46 -7.40
C LEU A 19 -37.34 14.68 -7.48
N PRO A 20 -36.89 15.94 -7.29
CA PRO A 20 -37.78 17.09 -7.41
C PRO A 20 -38.33 17.25 -8.83
N LYS A 21 -37.58 16.82 -9.87
CA LYS A 21 -38.04 16.86 -11.26
C LYS A 21 -39.11 15.82 -11.57
N ILE A 22 -39.02 14.63 -10.97
CA ILE A 22 -40.04 13.58 -11.07
C ILE A 22 -41.34 14.04 -10.39
N VAL A 23 -41.25 14.65 -9.21
CA VAL A 23 -42.42 15.10 -8.44
C VAL A 23 -43.14 16.28 -9.11
N LYS A 24 -42.38 17.20 -9.72
CA LYS A 24 -42.90 18.40 -10.41
C LYS A 24 -43.36 18.15 -11.86
N ALA A 25 -42.95 17.06 -12.50
CA ALA A 25 -43.35 16.77 -13.87
C ALA A 25 -44.89 16.57 -13.99
N SER A 26 -45.49 17.24 -14.98
CA SER A 26 -46.94 17.19 -15.23
C SER A 26 -47.36 15.97 -16.07
N GLY A 27 -46.55 15.63 -17.09
CA GLY A 27 -46.84 14.54 -18.02
C GLY A 27 -46.30 13.18 -17.56
N ARG A 28 -47.03 12.11 -17.88
CA ARG A 28 -46.60 10.72 -17.62
C ARG A 28 -45.28 10.39 -18.32
N PHE A 29 -45.13 10.81 -19.59
CA PHE A 29 -43.91 10.61 -20.37
C PHE A 29 -42.67 11.28 -19.74
N GLN A 30 -42.81 12.54 -19.31
CA GLN A 30 -41.72 13.27 -18.67
C GLN A 30 -41.31 12.63 -17.34
N ARG A 31 -42.27 12.10 -16.57
CA ARG A 31 -41.96 11.32 -15.36
C ARG A 31 -41.16 10.07 -15.69
N TYR A 32 -41.57 9.32 -16.71
CA TYR A 32 -40.86 8.11 -17.16
C TYR A 32 -39.41 8.41 -17.55
N LEU A 33 -39.16 9.48 -18.30
CA LEU A 33 -37.80 9.89 -18.67
C LEU A 33 -36.94 10.21 -17.44
N TRP A 34 -37.46 10.98 -16.48
CA TRP A 34 -36.70 11.29 -15.26
C TRP A 34 -36.47 10.08 -14.37
N THR A 35 -37.44 9.17 -14.27
CA THR A 35 -37.25 7.91 -13.54
C THR A 35 -36.22 7.02 -14.21
N MET A 36 -36.24 6.90 -15.55
CA MET A 36 -35.24 6.11 -16.28
C MET A 36 -33.85 6.72 -16.15
N ALA A 37 -33.72 8.03 -16.26
CA ALA A 37 -32.46 8.72 -16.05
C ALA A 37 -31.90 8.50 -14.62
N LEU A 38 -32.77 8.51 -13.60
CA LEU A 38 -32.38 8.22 -12.23
C LEU A 38 -31.91 6.76 -12.08
N VAL A 39 -32.65 5.79 -12.64
CA VAL A 39 -32.28 4.37 -12.57
C VAL A 39 -30.94 4.13 -13.26
N ILE A 40 -30.77 4.60 -14.49
CA ILE A 40 -29.52 4.46 -15.25
C ILE A 40 -28.36 5.09 -14.48
N GLY A 41 -28.54 6.30 -13.94
CA GLY A 41 -27.51 6.98 -13.15
C GLY A 41 -27.10 6.18 -11.92
N VAL A 42 -28.06 5.64 -11.17
CA VAL A 42 -27.79 4.82 -9.99
C VAL A 42 -27.07 3.53 -10.37
N THR A 43 -27.47 2.87 -11.45
CA THR A 43 -26.82 1.64 -11.93
C THR A 43 -25.37 1.90 -12.34
N VAL A 44 -25.10 2.96 -13.10
CA VAL A 44 -23.74 3.31 -13.52
C VAL A 44 -22.86 3.65 -12.32
N VAL A 45 -23.37 4.45 -11.37
CA VAL A 45 -22.64 4.78 -10.15
C VAL A 45 -22.37 3.53 -9.31
N GLY A 46 -23.36 2.63 -9.18
CA GLY A 46 -23.18 1.37 -8.47
C GLY A 46 -22.11 0.49 -9.10
N TYR A 47 -22.10 0.38 -10.43
CA TYR A 47 -21.08 -0.37 -11.17
C TYR A 47 -19.67 0.23 -11.04
N GLN A 48 -19.54 1.55 -11.14
CA GLN A 48 -18.24 2.20 -10.93
C GLN A 48 -17.75 2.05 -9.49
N LEU A 49 -18.65 2.17 -8.51
CA LEU A 49 -18.31 1.98 -7.12
C LEU A 49 -17.86 0.54 -6.84
N SER A 50 -18.54 -0.47 -7.41
CA SER A 50 -18.12 -1.87 -7.25
C SER A 50 -16.75 -2.11 -7.86
N ASN A 51 -16.45 -1.54 -9.03
CA ASN A 51 -15.13 -1.67 -9.65
C ASN A 51 -14.05 -1.01 -8.81
N LEU A 52 -14.32 0.19 -8.27
CA LEU A 52 -13.39 0.88 -7.38
C LEU A 52 -13.10 0.07 -6.11
N LEU A 53 -14.15 -0.52 -5.50
CA LEU A 53 -13.98 -1.38 -4.34
C LEU A 53 -13.18 -2.64 -4.67
N GLN A 54 -13.45 -3.29 -5.79
CA GLN A 54 -12.67 -4.45 -6.22
C GLN A 54 -11.20 -4.11 -6.41
N GLN A 55 -10.89 -2.99 -7.07
CA GLN A 55 -9.51 -2.51 -7.22
C GLN A 55 -8.86 -2.19 -5.87
N TYR A 56 -9.60 -1.59 -4.94
CA TYR A 56 -9.11 -1.32 -3.60
C TYR A 56 -8.75 -2.62 -2.85
N PHE A 57 -9.59 -3.64 -2.94
CA PHE A 57 -9.36 -4.95 -2.32
C PHE A 57 -8.35 -5.84 -3.07
N GLN A 58 -7.89 -5.44 -4.25
CA GLN A 58 -6.76 -6.10 -4.92
C GLN A 58 -5.41 -5.74 -4.31
N PHE A 59 -5.35 -4.75 -3.40
CA PHE A 59 -4.12 -4.32 -2.71
C PHE A 59 -2.95 -4.05 -3.67
N SER A 60 -3.25 -3.56 -4.88
CA SER A 60 -2.23 -3.28 -5.88
C SER A 60 -1.32 -2.14 -5.40
N THR A 61 -0.06 -2.44 -5.14
CA THR A 61 0.95 -1.46 -4.75
C THR A 61 1.68 -0.92 -5.98
N THR A 62 1.66 0.39 -6.18
CA THR A 62 2.48 1.05 -7.21
C THR A 62 3.82 1.44 -6.60
N ILE A 63 4.91 0.91 -7.13
CA ILE A 63 6.28 1.27 -6.71
C ILE A 63 6.79 2.35 -7.67
N ASN A 64 7.18 3.50 -7.12
CA ASN A 64 7.85 4.54 -7.88
C ASN A 64 9.37 4.35 -7.78
N ILE A 65 9.99 3.91 -8.87
CA ILE A 65 11.44 3.74 -8.96
C ILE A 65 12.03 5.05 -9.46
N VAL A 66 12.62 5.81 -8.54
CA VAL A 66 13.35 7.04 -8.87
C VAL A 66 14.84 6.72 -8.92
N SER A 67 15.48 6.94 -10.06
CA SER A 67 16.93 6.89 -10.17
C SER A 67 17.53 8.17 -9.59
N ILE A 68 18.09 8.07 -8.40
CA ILE A 68 18.82 9.18 -7.77
C ILE A 68 20.27 9.08 -8.24
N GLN A 69 20.78 10.13 -8.89
CA GLN A 69 22.21 10.22 -9.22
C GLN A 69 22.97 10.69 -7.97
N GLY A 70 23.80 9.81 -7.43
CA GLY A 70 24.68 10.08 -6.30
C GLY A 70 25.62 8.89 -6.08
N THR A 71 26.72 9.10 -5.35
CA THR A 71 27.62 8.01 -4.96
C THR A 71 26.94 7.20 -3.86
N PRO A 72 26.58 5.93 -4.09
CA PRO A 72 26.01 5.10 -3.04
C PRO A 72 27.07 4.83 -1.96
N PRO A 73 26.66 4.54 -0.71
CA PRO A 73 27.61 4.06 0.29
C PRO A 73 28.32 2.82 -0.24
N PHE A 74 29.61 2.69 0.09
CA PHE A 74 30.35 1.49 -0.24
C PHE A 74 29.69 0.29 0.46
N PRO A 75 29.35 -0.79 -0.26
CA PRO A 75 28.64 -1.92 0.33
C PRO A 75 29.57 -2.70 1.27
N ASP A 76 28.97 -3.37 2.25
CA ASP A 76 29.71 -4.36 3.04
C ASP A 76 30.11 -5.52 2.13
N VAL A 77 31.40 -5.78 2.03
CA VAL A 77 31.95 -6.87 1.23
C VAL A 77 32.27 -8.03 2.17
N THR A 78 31.50 -9.11 2.07
CA THR A 78 31.83 -10.36 2.76
C THR A 78 32.75 -11.21 1.88
N LEU A 79 33.99 -11.41 2.33
CA LEU A 79 34.95 -12.29 1.67
C LEU A 79 34.94 -13.66 2.34
N CYS A 80 34.68 -14.69 1.54
CA CYS A 80 34.75 -16.09 1.99
C CYS A 80 35.96 -16.77 1.36
N HIS A 81 36.69 -17.53 2.18
CA HIS A 81 37.72 -18.43 1.66
C HIS A 81 37.07 -19.62 0.95
N MET A 82 37.59 -20.03 -0.21
CA MET A 82 36.99 -21.07 -1.06
C MET A 82 37.16 -22.48 -0.48
N ASP A 83 38.22 -22.70 0.30
CA ASP A 83 38.39 -23.94 1.06
C ASP A 83 37.53 -23.89 2.32
N THR A 84 36.53 -24.77 2.37
CA THR A 84 35.57 -24.91 3.46
C THR A 84 36.25 -25.36 4.77
N ASN A 85 37.39 -26.04 4.68
CA ASN A 85 38.14 -26.52 5.83
C ASN A 85 39.29 -25.59 6.23
N TRP A 86 39.49 -24.48 5.52
CA TRP A 86 40.59 -23.55 5.80
C TRP A 86 40.57 -23.04 7.23
N THR A 87 39.38 -22.68 7.74
CA THR A 87 39.19 -22.24 9.13
C THR A 87 39.72 -23.29 10.10
N ASN A 88 39.37 -24.56 9.92
CA ASN A 88 39.81 -25.62 10.82
C ASN A 88 41.31 -25.91 10.67
N ASN A 89 41.81 -25.93 9.43
CA ASN A 89 43.21 -26.25 9.14
C ASN A 89 44.18 -25.13 9.55
N VAL A 90 43.73 -23.87 9.54
CA VAL A 90 44.58 -22.70 9.78
C VAL A 90 44.29 -22.06 11.13
N LEU A 91 43.03 -21.92 11.56
CA LEU A 91 42.71 -21.24 12.82
C LEU A 91 42.76 -22.19 14.02
N GLU A 92 42.25 -23.42 13.95
CA GLU A 92 42.26 -24.34 15.11
C GLU A 92 43.66 -24.69 15.65
N PRO A 93 44.71 -24.97 14.84
CA PRO A 93 46.03 -25.22 15.39
C PRO A 93 46.65 -23.97 16.01
N ASN A 94 46.33 -22.78 15.49
CA ASN A 94 46.80 -21.50 16.03
C ASN A 94 46.01 -21.06 17.28
N LEU A 95 44.77 -21.54 17.46
CA LEU A 95 43.89 -21.22 18.59
C LEU A 95 43.95 -22.23 19.75
N LYS A 96 44.62 -23.39 19.58
CA LYS A 96 44.69 -24.48 20.58
C LYS A 96 45.52 -24.19 21.84
N GLY A 97 45.97 -22.95 22.05
CA GLY A 97 46.59 -22.52 23.31
C GLY A 97 45.60 -21.71 24.15
N GLU A 98 45.50 -21.99 25.44
CA GLU A 98 44.60 -21.29 26.40
C GLU A 98 44.77 -19.75 26.38
N ASN A 99 45.96 -19.26 26.01
CA ASN A 99 46.28 -17.84 25.87
C ASN A 99 46.03 -17.26 24.45
N SER A 100 45.83 -18.10 23.43
CA SER A 100 45.73 -17.68 22.03
C SER A 100 44.40 -16.99 21.72
N GLN A 101 43.30 -17.57 22.22
CA GLN A 101 41.97 -17.03 21.97
C GLN A 101 41.77 -15.66 22.66
N GLN A 102 42.30 -15.50 23.88
CA GLN A 102 42.27 -14.21 24.60
C GLN A 102 43.12 -13.14 23.90
N ASN A 103 44.30 -13.50 23.40
CA ASN A 103 45.14 -12.59 22.61
C ASN A 103 44.47 -12.18 21.30
N PHE A 104 43.81 -13.12 20.62
CA PHE A 104 43.05 -12.83 19.39
C PHE A 104 41.90 -11.85 19.65
N TYR A 105 41.09 -12.06 20.69
CA TYR A 105 40.03 -11.12 21.04
C TYR A 105 40.58 -9.76 21.49
N HIS A 106 41.72 -9.73 22.19
CA HIS A 106 42.39 -8.49 22.56
C HIS A 106 42.88 -7.70 21.34
N GLU A 107 43.42 -8.39 20.33
CA GLU A 107 43.90 -7.79 19.07
C GLU A 107 42.72 -7.25 18.24
N LEU A 108 41.61 -7.99 18.15
CA LEU A 108 40.38 -7.51 17.52
C LEU A 108 39.82 -6.26 18.20
N ASP A 109 39.82 -6.20 19.53
CA ASP A 109 39.37 -5.02 20.30
C ASP A 109 40.29 -3.80 20.09
N GLN A 110 41.58 -4.01 19.79
CA GLN A 110 42.47 -2.91 19.42
C GLN A 110 42.20 -2.39 18.02
N ILE A 111 42.10 -3.28 17.03
CA ILE A 111 41.76 -2.93 15.64
C ILE A 111 40.40 -2.21 15.60
N GLN A 112 39.39 -2.72 16.30
CA GLN A 112 38.07 -2.11 16.33
C GLN A 112 38.06 -0.71 16.96
N ARG A 113 39.01 -0.39 17.86
CA ARG A 113 39.19 0.95 18.43
C ARG A 113 39.97 1.89 17.51
N GLU A 114 40.90 1.38 16.72
CA GLU A 114 41.68 2.18 15.75
C GLU A 114 40.82 2.62 14.56
N TYR A 115 39.84 1.78 14.17
CA TYR A 115 38.90 2.07 13.08
C TYR A 115 37.61 2.79 13.51
N LYS A 116 37.48 3.20 14.78
CA LYS A 116 36.32 3.91 15.32
C LYS A 116 36.67 5.35 15.67
#